data_AF-A0A8K0KSH3-F1
#
_entry.id   AF-A0A8K0KSH3-F1
#
_cell.length_a   1.000
_cell.length_b   1.000
_cell.length_c   1.000
_cell.angle_alpha   90.00
_cell.angle_beta   90.00
_cell.angle_gamma   90.00
#
_symmetry.space_group_name_H-M   'P 1'
#
loop_
_entity.id
_entity.type
_entity.pdbx_description
1 polymer ?
#
loop_
_entity_poly.entity_id
_entity_poly.type
_entity_poly.pdbx_seq_one_letter_code
_entity_poly.pdbx_strand_id
1 'polypeptide(L)'
;MPKSRSKDNAAGDMANITLTNEQFQLLLAQVSLSARSAEQNSCTPPMTSGNFAKCTARFCGSAADDLDEFLEAVLTYKDCTQVSDENALRGLSMLLEGTAATWWQGV
;
A
#
# COMPACT_ATOMS: atom_id res chain seq x y z
N MET A 1 -55.24 -52.90 4.88
CA MET A 1 -54.00 -53.15 5.64
C MET A 1 -52.87 -53.44 4.65
N PRO A 2 -51.62 -53.02 4.87
CA PRO A 2 -51.18 -51.63 4.70
C PRO A 2 -50.01 -51.44 3.70
N LYS A 3 -49.87 -50.17 3.28
CA LYS A 3 -48.79 -49.53 2.52
C LYS A 3 -47.40 -49.80 3.08
N SER A 4 -46.43 -50.07 2.21
CA SER A 4 -45.01 -49.79 2.48
C SER A 4 -44.43 -48.88 1.40
N ARG A 5 -44.33 -47.62 1.81
CA ARG A 5 -43.71 -46.48 1.15
C ARG A 5 -42.22 -46.55 1.53
N SER A 6 -41.33 -46.80 0.57
CA SER A 6 -39.87 -46.69 0.77
C SER A 6 -39.39 -45.56 -0.15
N LYS A 7 -39.62 -44.31 0.28
CA LYS A 7 -38.64 -43.45 0.96
C LYS A 7 -37.59 -42.99 -0.05
N ASP A 8 -37.97 -41.93 -0.76
CA ASP A 8 -37.07 -41.05 -1.51
C ASP A 8 -35.91 -40.66 -0.59
N ASN A 9 -34.76 -41.29 -0.80
CA ASN A 9 -33.53 -40.87 -0.15
C ASN A 9 -33.02 -39.69 -0.98
N ALA A 10 -33.45 -38.49 -0.61
CA ALA A 10 -32.84 -37.24 -1.02
C ALA A 10 -31.41 -37.23 -0.44
N ALA A 11 -30.50 -37.94 -1.10
CA ALA A 11 -29.10 -37.59 -1.04
C ALA A 11 -29.02 -36.22 -1.69
N GLY A 12 -28.97 -35.18 -0.86
CA GLY A 12 -28.48 -33.89 -1.29
C GLY A 12 -27.11 -34.17 -1.91
N ASP A 13 -27.07 -34.14 -3.24
CA ASP A 13 -25.86 -34.09 -4.01
C ASP A 13 -25.14 -32.85 -3.49
N MET A 14 -24.22 -33.08 -2.56
CA MET A 14 -23.20 -32.11 -2.22
C MET A 14 -22.40 -32.04 -3.51
N ALA A 15 -22.87 -31.18 -4.42
CA ALA A 15 -22.26 -30.93 -5.71
C ALA A 15 -20.83 -30.53 -5.38
N ASN A 16 -19.96 -31.53 -5.41
CA ASN A 16 -18.54 -31.31 -5.27
C ASN A 16 -18.23 -30.55 -6.54
N ILE A 17 -18.07 -29.22 -6.40
CA ILE A 17 -17.82 -28.30 -7.49
C ILE A 17 -16.45 -28.71 -8.04
N THR A 18 -16.48 -29.71 -8.91
CA THR A 18 -15.34 -30.30 -9.55
C THR A 18 -15.16 -29.49 -10.80
N LEU A 19 -14.28 -28.50 -10.68
CA LEU A 19 -13.87 -27.69 -11.81
C LEU A 19 -13.27 -28.65 -12.85
N THR A 20 -13.85 -28.70 -14.04
CA THR A 20 -13.30 -29.53 -15.11
C THR A 20 -11.89 -29.04 -15.43
N ASN A 21 -11.03 -29.93 -15.92
CA ASN A 21 -9.63 -29.59 -16.21
C ASN A 21 -9.52 -28.40 -17.19
N GLU A 22 -10.46 -28.27 -18.13
CA GLU A 22 -10.51 -27.16 -19.07
C GLU A 22 -10.89 -25.84 -18.39
N GLN A 23 -11.87 -25.86 -17.48
CA GLN A 23 -12.24 -24.70 -16.68
C GLN A 23 -11.11 -24.27 -15.74
N PHE A 24 -10.34 -25.23 -15.21
CA PHE A 24 -9.15 -24.94 -14.41
C PHE A 24 -8.02 -24.32 -15.24
N GLN A 25 -7.80 -24.82 -16.46
CA GLN A 25 -6.81 -24.23 -17.38
C GLN A 25 -7.18 -22.80 -17.79
N LEU A 26 -8.45 -22.54 -18.08
CA LEU A 26 -8.95 -21.19 -18.38
C LEU A 26 -8.77 -20.26 -17.18
N LEU A 27 -9.01 -20.74 -15.96
CA LEU A 27 -8.78 -19.98 -14.74
C LEU A 27 -7.30 -19.63 -14.56
N LEU A 28 -6.38 -20.60 -14.73
CA LEU A 28 -4.93 -20.37 -14.64
C LEU A 28 -4.43 -19.36 -15.67
N ALA A 29 -4.93 -19.44 -16.90
CA ALA A 29 -4.62 -18.47 -17.95
C ALA A 29 -5.09 -17.06 -17.58
N GLN A 30 -6.30 -16.94 -17.02
CA GLN A 30 -6.85 -15.65 -16.61
C GLN A 30 -6.12 -15.04 -15.39
N VAL A 31 -5.74 -15.87 -14.41
CA VAL A 31 -4.98 -15.44 -13.22
C VAL A 31 -3.57 -14.98 -13.61
N SER A 32 -2.90 -15.69 -14.51
CA SER A 32 -1.58 -15.28 -15.01
C SER A 32 -1.63 -13.99 -15.84
N LEU A 33 -2.71 -13.75 -16.60
CA LEU A 33 -2.93 -12.47 -17.27
C LEU A 33 -3.20 -11.33 -16.26
N SER A 34 -4.00 -11.59 -15.23
CA SER A 34 -4.32 -10.60 -14.18
C SER A 34 -3.12 -10.22 -13.33
N ALA A 35 -2.19 -11.16 -13.07
CA ALA A 35 -0.93 -10.88 -12.40
C ALA A 35 -0.02 -9.94 -13.23
N ARG A 36 -0.10 -10.00 -14.56
CA ARG A 36 0.73 -9.18 -15.46
C ARG A 36 0.20 -7.76 -15.66
N SER A 37 -1.08 -7.51 -15.37
CA SER A 37 -1.67 -6.16 -15.40
C SER A 37 -1.15 -5.26 -14.27
N ALA A 38 -0.53 -5.81 -13.23
CA ALA A 38 0.16 -5.06 -12.20
C ALA A 38 1.62 -4.72 -12.56
N GLU A 39 2.16 -5.26 -13.66
CA GLU A 39 3.58 -5.16 -14.04
C GLU A 39 3.81 -4.44 -15.39
N GLN A 40 2.76 -3.96 -16.06
CA GLN A 40 2.87 -3.25 -17.34
C GLN A 40 2.83 -1.71 -17.22
N ASN A 41 3.33 -1.16 -16.11
CA ASN A 41 3.79 0.23 -16.09
C ASN A 41 5.11 0.34 -15.32
N SER A 42 6.20 0.02 -16.02
CA SER A 42 7.63 0.20 -15.68
C SER A 42 8.31 -0.85 -14.79
N CYS A 43 9.53 -1.22 -15.19
CA CYS A 43 10.49 -2.08 -14.48
C CYS A 43 11.04 -1.45 -13.19
N THR A 44 10.17 -0.97 -12.30
CA THR A 44 10.56 -0.59 -10.95
C THR A 44 9.82 -1.51 -9.99
N PRO A 45 10.48 -2.07 -8.96
CA PRO A 45 9.74 -2.69 -7.86
C PRO A 45 8.65 -1.72 -7.38
N PRO A 46 7.54 -2.16 -6.77
CA PRO A 46 6.65 -1.25 -6.08
C PRO A 46 7.47 -0.59 -4.97
N MET A 47 8.13 0.51 -5.31
CA MET A 47 8.78 1.38 -4.38
C MET A 47 7.61 1.92 -3.60
N THR A 48 7.34 1.30 -2.45
CA THR A 48 6.60 1.93 -1.38
C THR A 48 7.45 3.14 -1.01
N SER A 49 7.36 4.22 -1.79
CA SER A 49 8.10 5.45 -1.53
C SER A 49 7.74 5.81 -0.10
N GLY A 50 8.77 5.91 0.75
CA GLY A 50 8.58 6.38 2.10
C GLY A 50 7.93 7.76 2.10
N ASN A 51 7.42 8.15 3.24
CA ASN A 51 6.98 9.51 3.54
C ASN A 51 7.52 9.91 4.91
N PHE A 52 7.36 11.19 5.28
CA PHE A 52 7.86 11.70 6.54
C PHE A 52 6.93 11.47 7.75
N ALA A 53 5.87 10.66 7.64
CA ALA A 53 4.89 10.50 8.72
C ALA A 53 5.48 9.92 10.02
N LYS A 54 6.59 9.17 9.93
CA LYS A 54 7.32 8.64 11.10
C LYS A 54 8.61 9.41 11.40
N CYS A 55 8.90 10.49 10.68
CA CYS A 55 10.06 11.34 10.97
C CYS A 55 9.77 12.18 12.21
N THR A 56 10.66 12.14 13.20
CA THR A 56 10.49 12.86 14.48
C THR A 56 11.18 14.23 14.50
N ALA A 57 11.98 14.56 13.49
CA ALA A 57 12.61 15.87 13.37
C ALA A 57 11.54 16.95 13.19
N ARG A 58 11.69 18.07 13.92
CA ARG A 58 10.77 19.22 13.89
C ARG A 58 11.58 20.51 13.84
N PHE A 59 11.07 21.51 13.13
CA PHE A 59 11.73 22.82 13.05
C PHE A 59 10.73 23.96 13.23
N CYS A 60 10.91 24.77 14.28
CA CYS A 60 10.03 25.90 14.59
C CYS A 60 10.51 27.23 13.96
N GLY A 61 11.78 27.30 13.55
CA GLY A 61 12.40 28.53 13.04
C GLY A 61 12.79 29.52 14.14
N SER A 62 13.00 29.04 15.37
CA SER A 62 13.51 29.88 16.45
C SER A 62 15.04 29.99 16.37
N ALA A 63 15.62 31.04 16.95
CA ALA A 63 17.08 31.20 17.00
C ALA A 63 17.77 30.15 17.90
N ALA A 64 17.01 29.39 18.67
CA ALA A 64 17.50 28.29 19.49
C ALA A 64 17.50 26.94 18.75
N ASP A 65 16.78 26.85 17.63
CA ASP A 65 16.75 25.64 16.81
C ASP A 65 17.98 25.60 15.89
N ASP A 66 18.65 24.46 15.85
CA ASP A 66 19.74 24.23 14.92
C ASP A 66 19.17 23.74 13.57
N LEU A 67 19.29 24.58 12.55
CA LEU A 67 18.83 24.26 11.20
C LEU A 67 19.67 23.15 10.56
N ASP A 68 20.97 23.13 10.81
CA ASP A 68 21.89 22.16 10.22
C ASP A 68 21.60 20.75 10.78
N GLU A 69 21.37 20.65 12.10
CA GLU A 69 20.96 19.40 12.74
C GLU A 69 19.61 18.88 12.21
N PHE A 70 18.63 19.78 12.03
CA PHE A 70 17.35 19.41 11.43
C PHE A 70 17.50 18.90 9.99
N LEU A 71 18.27 19.59 9.15
CA LEU A 71 18.46 19.20 7.75
C LEU A 71 19.18 17.85 7.64
N GLU A 72 20.22 17.63 8.45
CA GLU A 72 20.93 16.34 8.49
C GLU A 72 20.00 15.19 8.88
N ALA A 73 19.16 15.38 9.90
CA ALA A 73 18.20 14.38 10.34
C ALA A 73 17.16 14.05 9.25
N VAL A 74 16.65 15.07 8.55
CA VAL A 74 15.66 14.89 7.47
C VAL A 74 16.27 14.21 6.24
N LEU A 75 17.49 14.60 5.84
CA LEU A 75 18.21 13.99 4.72
C LEU A 75 18.54 12.52 5.01
N THR A 76 19.06 12.23 6.22
CA THR A 76 19.33 10.86 6.65
C THR A 76 18.05 10.02 6.64
N TYR A 77 16.95 10.57 7.16
CA TYR A 77 15.67 9.86 7.15
C TYR A 77 15.17 9.58 5.73
N LYS A 78 15.27 10.56 4.83
CA LYS A 78 14.88 10.43 3.42
C LYS A 78 15.65 9.29 2.76
N ASP A 79 16.96 9.22 2.96
CA ASP A 79 17.83 8.20 2.38
C ASP A 79 17.53 6.80 2.95
N CYS A 80 17.31 6.70 4.26
CA CYS A 80 16.97 5.44 4.93
C CYS A 80 15.58 4.90 4.52
N THR A 81 14.62 5.78 4.24
CA THR A 81 13.23 5.40 3.93
C THR A 81 12.89 5.47 2.45
N GLN A 82 13.87 5.81 1.60
CA GLN A 82 13.72 5.92 0.15
C GLN A 82 12.53 6.81 -0.23
N VAL A 83 12.42 7.96 0.43
CA VAL A 83 11.41 8.98 0.10
C VAL A 83 11.81 9.65 -1.22
N SER A 84 10.92 9.65 -2.21
CA SER A 84 11.17 10.36 -3.47
C SER A 84 11.25 11.87 -3.26
N ASP A 85 11.99 12.59 -4.12
CA ASP A 85 12.10 14.06 -4.03
C ASP A 85 10.73 14.76 -4.08
N GLU A 86 9.79 14.22 -4.87
CA GLU A 86 8.43 14.74 -4.92
C GLU A 86 7.71 14.58 -3.57
N ASN A 87 7.80 13.40 -2.94
CA ASN A 87 7.21 13.16 -1.63
C ASN A 87 7.94 13.92 -0.52
N ALA A 88 9.26 14.16 -0.68
CA ALA A 88 10.03 14.96 0.24
C ALA A 88 9.57 16.42 0.22
N LEU A 89 9.42 17.03 -0.96
CA LEU A 89 8.92 18.40 -1.10
C LEU A 89 7.49 18.55 -0.55
N ARG A 90 6.61 17.59 -0.84
CA ARG A 90 5.22 17.60 -0.33
C ARG A 90 5.15 17.39 1.19
N GLY A 91 6.03 16.53 1.73
CA GLY A 91 6.03 16.15 3.14
C GLY A 91 6.80 17.09 4.05
N LEU A 92 7.69 17.94 3.52
CA LEU A 92 8.52 18.85 4.31
C LEU A 92 7.68 19.77 5.21
N SER A 93 6.52 20.22 4.71
CA SER A 93 5.59 21.07 5.45
C SER A 93 5.08 20.45 6.75
N MET A 94 5.04 19.11 6.87
CA MET A 94 4.59 18.42 8.09
C MET A 94 5.66 18.41 9.19
N LEU A 95 6.91 18.71 8.85
CA LEU A 95 8.05 18.77 9.76
C LEU A 95 8.29 20.19 10.29
N LEU A 96 7.68 21.18 9.65
CA LEU A 96 7.75 22.57 10.06
C LEU A 96 6.67 22.87 11.08
N GLU A 97 7.02 23.63 12.10
CA GLU A 97 6.12 24.09 13.16
C GLU A 97 6.30 25.60 13.37
N GLY A 98 5.40 26.21 14.14
CA GLY A 98 5.49 27.62 14.54
C GLY A 98 5.72 28.61 13.39
N THR A 99 6.78 29.43 13.54
CA THR A 99 7.11 30.50 12.60
C THR A 99 7.54 29.94 11.24
N ALA A 100 8.29 28.84 11.22
CA ALA A 100 8.73 28.20 9.98
C ALA A 100 7.53 27.68 9.16
N ALA A 101 6.54 27.08 9.82
CA ALA A 101 5.31 26.63 9.16
C ALA A 101 4.53 27.81 8.55
N THR A 102 4.44 28.93 9.27
CA THR A 102 3.75 30.15 8.80
C THR A 102 4.45 30.72 7.57
N TRP A 103 5.78 30.84 7.62
CA TRP A 103 6.58 31.32 6.50
C TRP A 103 6.43 30.42 5.25
N TRP A 104 6.39 29.10 5.44
CA TRP A 104 6.21 28.13 4.35
C TRP A 104 4.85 28.25 3.65
N GLN A 105 3.80 28.66 4.36
CA GLN A 105 2.48 28.89 3.77
C GLN A 105 2.39 30.20 2.98
N GLY A 106 3.38 31.11 3.14
CA GLY A 106 3.40 32.41 2.46
C GLY A 106 2.37 33.41 3.01
N VAL A 107 1.96 33.25 4.27
CA VAL A 107 1.01 34.14 4.97
C VAL A 107 1.74 35.29 5.66
#